data_AF-A0A2V9GCT3-F1
#
_entry.id   AF-A0A2V9GCT3-F1
#
_cell.length_a   1.000
_cell.length_b   1.000
_cell.length_c   1.000
_cell.angle_alpha   90.00
_cell.angle_beta   90.00
_cell.angle_gamma   90.00
#
_symmetry.space_group_name_H-M   'P 1'
#
loop_
_entity.id
_entity.type
_entity.pdbx_description
1 polymer ?
#
loop_
_entity_poly.entity_id
_entity_poly.type
_entity_poly.pdbx_seq_one_letter_code
_entity_poly.pdbx_strand_id
1 'polypeptide(L)'
;YPGYVLVEMDLDENTWHTVRSTPRVTGFVGSATSPSPLSEAEVDGIINRVHTPQDRPKPKVVFERNEQVRIVDGPFANFNGSVEEIDNDHSRLKVSVTIFGRSTPVELDFASVEKLG
;
A
#
# COMPACT_ATOMS: atom_id res chain seq x y z
N TYR A 1 -7.19 -5.54 5.95
CA TYR A 1 -6.84 -6.86 6.48
C TYR A 1 -6.66 -7.84 5.32
N PRO A 2 -5.45 -7.96 4.73
CA PRO A 2 -5.22 -8.95 3.68
C PRO A 2 -5.30 -10.37 4.27
N GLY A 3 -6.08 -11.25 3.62
CA GLY A 3 -6.22 -12.66 4.03
C GLY A 3 -7.37 -12.98 4.98
N TYR A 4 -8.26 -12.03 5.29
CA TYR A 4 -9.45 -12.24 6.11
C TYR A 4 -10.73 -11.91 5.33
N VAL A 5 -11.80 -12.67 5.57
CA VAL A 5 -13.14 -12.45 5.01
C VAL A 5 -14.12 -12.32 6.17
N LEU A 6 -14.95 -11.28 6.15
CA LEU A 6 -16.08 -11.12 7.06
C LEU A 6 -17.29 -11.85 6.48
N VAL A 7 -17.99 -12.63 7.30
CA VAL A 7 -19.18 -13.38 6.91
C VAL A 7 -20.24 -13.15 7.99
N GLU A 8 -21.42 -12.69 7.57
CA GLU A 8 -22.62 -12.67 8.40
C GLU A 8 -23.38 -13.98 8.15
N MET A 9 -23.56 -14.78 9.20
CA MET A 9 -24.22 -16.08 9.09
C MET A 9 -24.76 -16.56 10.44
N ASP A 10 -25.81 -17.37 10.39
CA ASP A 10 -26.20 -18.21 11.52
C ASP A 10 -25.23 -19.38 11.64
N LEU A 11 -24.64 -19.56 12.82
CA LEU A 11 -23.67 -20.63 13.06
C LEU A 11 -24.36 -21.89 13.57
N ASP A 12 -24.34 -22.92 12.72
CA ASP A 12 -24.73 -24.29 13.02
C ASP A 12 -23.65 -25.29 12.54
N GLU A 13 -23.88 -26.59 12.74
CA GLU A 13 -22.92 -27.64 12.34
C GLU A 13 -22.67 -27.66 10.83
N ASN A 14 -23.73 -27.49 10.02
CA ASN A 14 -23.66 -27.54 8.57
C ASN A 14 -22.86 -26.36 7.98
N THR A 15 -23.17 -25.15 8.44
CA THR A 15 -22.49 -23.91 8.05
C THR A 15 -21.04 -23.90 8.51
N TRP A 16 -20.74 -24.42 9.71
CA TRP A 16 -19.38 -24.59 10.19
C TRP A 16 -18.56 -25.52 9.28
N HIS A 17 -19.13 -26.67 8.92
CA HIS A 17 -18.48 -27.61 7.99
C HIS A 17 -18.29 -27.00 6.61
N THR A 18 -19.28 -26.25 6.12
CA THR A 18 -19.22 -25.58 4.81
C THR A 18 -18.03 -24.62 4.72
N VAL A 19 -17.84 -23.77 5.74
CA VAL A 19 -16.72 -22.83 5.78
C VAL A 19 -15.38 -23.56 5.85
N ARG A 20 -15.24 -24.58 6.70
CA ARG A 20 -13.99 -25.37 6.81
C ARG A 20 -13.66 -26.20 5.57
N SER A 21 -14.67 -26.58 4.80
CA SER A 21 -14.49 -27.36 3.57
C SER A 21 -14.14 -26.47 2.36
N THR A 22 -14.24 -25.15 2.51
CA THR A 22 -13.98 -24.20 1.43
C THR A 22 -12.47 -24.16 1.12
N PRO A 23 -12.04 -24.43 -0.13
CA PRO A 23 -10.63 -24.40 -0.48
C PRO A 23 -9.99 -23.04 -0.16
N ARG A 24 -8.77 -23.07 0.40
CA ARG A 24 -7.98 -21.89 0.82
C ARG A 24 -8.51 -21.13 2.04
N VAL A 25 -9.59 -21.62 2.68
CA VAL A 25 -10.02 -21.12 3.99
C VAL A 25 -9.27 -21.91 5.06
N THR A 26 -8.49 -21.20 5.88
CA THR A 26 -7.70 -21.81 6.98
C THR A 26 -8.55 -22.09 8.23
N GLY A 27 -9.70 -21.42 8.36
CA GLY A 27 -10.66 -21.61 9.44
C GLY A 27 -11.23 -20.29 9.94
N PHE A 28 -12.02 -20.39 11.01
CA PHE A 28 -12.50 -19.22 11.74
C PHE A 28 -11.42 -18.68 12.69
N VAL A 29 -11.45 -17.37 12.92
CA VAL A 29 -10.63 -16.72 13.94
C VAL A 29 -11.29 -16.93 15.31
N GLY A 30 -10.51 -17.33 16.31
CA GLY A 30 -11.00 -17.57 17.67
C GLY A 30 -10.58 -18.93 18.22
N SER A 31 -11.32 -19.43 19.22
CA SER A 31 -11.04 -20.73 19.83
C SER A 31 -11.29 -21.87 18.84
N ALA A 32 -10.53 -22.95 18.95
CA ALA A 32 -10.56 -24.07 17.99
C ALA A 32 -11.93 -24.77 17.87
N THR A 33 -12.79 -24.61 18.87
CA THR A 33 -14.08 -25.30 19.03
C THR A 33 -15.29 -24.38 18.86
N SER A 34 -15.15 -23.07 19.06
CA SER A 34 -16.25 -22.11 18.87
C SER A 34 -15.69 -20.78 18.36
N PRO A 35 -16.09 -20.33 17.15
CA PRO A 35 -15.70 -19.03 16.65
C PRO A 35 -16.39 -17.94 17.48
N SER A 36 -15.65 -16.87 17.75
CA SER A 36 -16.20 -15.73 18.48
C SER A 36 -16.92 -14.80 17.51
N PRO A 37 -18.21 -14.48 17.74
CA PRO A 37 -18.91 -13.50 16.92
C PRO A 37 -18.27 -12.11 17.12
N LEU A 38 -18.23 -11.33 16.05
CA LEU A 38 -17.87 -9.92 16.12
C LEU A 38 -19.08 -9.11 16.56
N SER A 39 -18.84 -8.11 17.41
CA SER A 39 -19.85 -7.09 17.70
C SER A 39 -20.04 -6.16 16.50
N GLU A 40 -21.22 -5.54 16.39
CA GLU A 40 -21.50 -4.55 15.34
C GLU A 40 -20.45 -3.43 15.30
N ALA A 41 -20.00 -2.95 16.47
CA ALA A 41 -18.97 -1.93 16.56
C ALA A 41 -17.61 -2.37 15.98
N GLU A 42 -17.24 -3.64 16.14
CA GLU A 42 -16.02 -4.21 15.54
C GLU A 42 -16.15 -4.34 14.03
N VAL A 43 -17.32 -4.80 13.55
CA VAL A 43 -17.63 -4.88 12.12
C VAL A 43 -17.55 -3.50 11.48
N ASP A 44 -18.21 -2.50 12.07
CA ASP A 44 -18.19 -1.12 11.60
C ASP A 44 -16.77 -0.56 11.58
N GLY A 45 -15.96 -0.84 12.62
CA GLY A 45 -14.55 -0.44 12.65
C GLY A 45 -13.73 -1.05 11.51
N ILE A 46 -13.94 -2.33 11.19
CA ILE A 46 -13.23 -3.01 10.10
C ILE A 46 -13.71 -2.50 8.74
N ILE A 47 -15.01 -2.38 8.53
CA ILE A 47 -15.61 -1.87 7.29
C ILE A 47 -15.16 -0.43 7.03
N ASN A 48 -15.20 0.43 8.04
CA ASN A 48 -14.71 1.81 7.94
C ASN A 48 -13.22 1.85 7.61
N ARG A 49 -12.40 0.93 8.14
CA ARG A 49 -10.97 0.87 7.82
C ARG A 49 -10.65 0.33 6.42
N VAL A 50 -11.56 -0.44 5.83
CA VAL A 50 -11.45 -0.91 4.43
C VAL A 50 -11.92 0.17 3.46
N HIS A 51 -13.01 0.87 3.78
CA HIS A 51 -13.61 1.91 2.94
C HIS A 51 -12.93 3.27 3.07
N THR A 52 -12.38 3.57 4.24
CA THR A 52 -11.45 4.67 4.41
C THR A 52 -10.14 4.16 3.85
N PRO A 53 -9.65 4.68 2.71
CA PRO A 53 -8.25 4.46 2.34
C PRO A 53 -7.49 4.85 3.58
N GLN A 54 -6.69 3.93 4.15
CA GLN A 54 -5.74 4.33 5.18
C GLN A 54 -5.13 5.61 4.63
N ASP A 55 -5.34 6.74 5.33
CA ASP A 55 -4.34 7.79 5.37
C ASP A 55 -3.10 7.09 5.93
N ARG A 56 -2.44 6.29 5.07
CA ARG A 56 -1.00 6.23 5.07
C ARG A 56 -0.69 7.70 5.14
N PRO A 57 -0.02 8.19 6.19
CA PRO A 57 0.47 9.55 6.16
C PRO A 57 1.26 9.60 4.87
N LYS A 58 0.66 10.14 3.78
CA LYS A 58 1.38 10.38 2.55
C LYS A 58 2.48 11.27 3.08
N PRO A 59 3.75 10.85 3.02
CA PRO A 59 4.81 11.77 3.35
C PRO A 59 4.46 13.02 2.56
N LYS A 60 4.26 14.16 3.24
CA LYS A 60 3.94 15.46 2.62
C LYS A 60 5.16 15.95 1.85
N VAL A 61 5.91 15.06 1.21
CA VAL A 61 7.02 15.38 0.33
C VAL A 61 6.37 15.77 -0.99
N VAL A 62 5.98 17.04 -1.04
CA VAL A 62 5.52 17.68 -2.26
C VAL A 62 6.76 17.98 -3.09
N PHE A 63 6.96 17.27 -4.19
CA PHE A 63 8.01 17.61 -5.15
C PHE A 63 7.58 18.83 -5.97
N GLU A 64 8.56 19.59 -6.44
CA GLU A 64 8.33 20.72 -7.35
C GLU A 64 9.16 20.51 -8.63
N ARG A 65 8.71 21.08 -9.74
CA ARG A 65 9.50 21.06 -10.97
C ARG A 65 10.80 21.83 -10.74
N ASN A 66 11.91 21.29 -11.23
CA ASN A 66 13.29 21.71 -11.03
C ASN A 66 13.87 21.48 -9.63
N GLU A 67 13.14 20.83 -8.72
CA GLU A 67 13.65 20.43 -7.42
C GLU A 67 14.85 19.47 -7.60
N GLN A 68 15.91 19.68 -6.81
CA GLN A 68 17.01 18.71 -6.76
C GLN A 68 16.65 17.53 -5.86
N VAL A 69 16.85 16.33 -6.40
CA VAL A 69 16.59 15.08 -5.69
C VAL A 69 17.78 14.15 -5.79
N ARG A 70 17.97 13.34 -4.76
CA ARG A 70 18.89 12.20 -4.74
C ARG A 70 18.08 10.93 -4.93
N ILE A 71 18.53 10.07 -5.82
CA ILE A 71 17.94 8.75 -6.02
C ILE A 71 18.48 7.82 -4.93
N VAL A 72 17.59 7.14 -4.21
CA VAL A 72 17.95 6.28 -3.07
C VAL A 72 17.75 4.80 -3.35
N ASP A 73 17.09 4.44 -4.44
CA ASP A 73 16.81 3.05 -4.81
C ASP A 73 17.00 2.80 -6.32
N GLY A 74 17.23 1.54 -6.68
CA GLY A 74 17.38 1.09 -8.07
C GLY A 74 18.76 1.32 -8.70
N PRO A 75 18.89 1.11 -10.02
CA PRO A 75 20.18 1.13 -10.72
C PRO A 75 20.84 2.52 -10.78
N PHE A 76 20.09 3.57 -10.46
CA PHE A 76 20.55 4.95 -10.41
C PHE A 76 20.71 5.46 -8.96
N ALA A 77 20.69 4.57 -7.96
CA ALA A 77 20.89 4.94 -6.57
C ALA A 77 22.21 5.72 -6.39
N ASN A 78 22.18 6.73 -5.52
CA ASN A 78 23.25 7.70 -5.24
C ASN A 78 23.54 8.72 -6.35
N PHE A 79 22.84 8.70 -7.48
CA PHE A 79 22.87 9.81 -8.42
C PHE A 79 21.93 10.93 -7.96
N ASN A 80 22.31 12.16 -8.31
CA ASN A 80 21.47 13.33 -8.15
C ASN A 80 20.84 13.70 -9.49
N GLY A 81 19.64 14.27 -9.44
CA GLY A 81 18.94 14.75 -10.62
C GLY A 81 17.98 15.88 -10.29
N SER A 82 17.36 16.42 -11.33
CA SER A 82 16.33 17.46 -11.22
C SER A 82 14.98 16.92 -11.68
N VAL A 83 13.91 17.26 -10.95
CA VAL A 83 12.55 16.88 -11.32
C VAL A 83 12.10 17.66 -12.56
N GLU A 84 11.81 16.99 -13.66
CA GLU A 84 11.24 17.60 -14.88
C GLU A 84 9.71 17.60 -14.85
N GLU A 85 9.11 16.51 -14.38
CA GLU A 85 7.67 16.29 -14.40
C GLU A 85 7.21 15.47 -13.19
N ILE A 86 5.99 15.74 -12.74
CA ILE A 86 5.37 15.12 -11.57
C ILE A 86 4.02 14.56 -12.00
N ASP A 87 3.89 13.24 -11.93
CA ASP A 87 2.65 12.52 -12.13
C ASP A 87 2.09 12.11 -10.77
N ASN A 88 1.19 12.94 -10.23
CA ASN A 88 0.58 12.70 -8.92
C ASN A 88 -0.45 11.56 -8.95
N ASP A 89 -1.06 11.30 -10.11
CA ASP A 89 -2.08 10.27 -10.27
C ASP A 89 -1.45 8.87 -10.18
N HIS A 90 -0.27 8.71 -10.79
CA HIS A 90 0.49 7.47 -10.77
C HIS A 90 1.61 7.44 -9.73
N SER A 91 1.82 8.53 -8.98
CA SER A 91 2.91 8.68 -7.98
C SER A 91 4.31 8.49 -8.56
N ARG A 92 4.56 9.04 -9.76
CA ARG A 92 5.84 8.94 -10.49
C ARG A 92 6.45 10.31 -10.78
N LEU A 93 7.77 10.35 -10.84
CA LEU A 93 8.56 11.53 -11.18
C LEU A 93 9.40 11.24 -12.41
N LYS A 94 9.46 12.19 -13.32
CA LYS A 94 10.48 12.21 -14.37
C LYS A 94 11.65 13.05 -13.87
N VAL A 95 12.81 12.42 -13.73
CA VAL A 95 14.02 13.04 -13.17
C VAL A 95 15.12 13.06 -14.24
N SER A 96 15.72 14.23 -14.48
CA SER A 96 16.90 14.36 -15.33
C SER A 96 18.15 14.04 -14.52
N VAL A 97 18.82 12.93 -14.84
CA VAL A 97 20.06 12.52 -14.18
C VAL A 97 21.23 12.82 -15.10
N THR A 98 22.25 13.51 -14.59
CA THR A 98 23.47 13.74 -15.37
C THR A 98 24.44 12.58 -15.17
N ILE A 99 24.64 11.79 -16.23
CA ILE A 99 25.58 10.67 -16.24
C ILE A 99 26.56 10.90 -17.39
N PHE A 100 27.87 10.91 -17.09
CA PHE A 100 28.93 11.15 -18.08
C PHE A 100 28.74 12.44 -18.91
N GLY A 101 28.24 13.50 -18.29
CA GLY A 101 27.98 14.78 -18.96
C GLY A 101 26.77 14.77 -19.91
N ARG A 102 25.94 13.73 -19.88
CA ARG A 102 24.68 13.64 -20.63
C ARG A 102 23.51 13.63 -19.68
N SER A 103 22.51 14.48 -19.94
CA SER A 103 21.24 14.45 -19.22
C SER A 103 20.40 13.30 -19.75
N THR A 104 20.08 12.36 -18.87
CA THR A 104 19.23 11.20 -19.19
C THR A 104 17.98 11.27 -18.33
N PRO A 105 16.78 11.43 -18.92
CA PRO A 105 15.53 11.40 -18.18
C PRO A 105 15.22 9.97 -17.74
N VAL A 106 14.86 9.79 -16.48
CA VAL A 106 14.43 8.49 -15.91
C VAL A 106 13.11 8.68 -15.16
N GLU A 107 12.23 7.68 -15.22
CA GLU A 107 11.00 7.64 -14.43
C GLU A 107 11.24 6.88 -13.13
N LEU A 108 10.85 7.47 -12.00
CA LEU A 108 11.06 6.92 -10.66
C LEU A 108 9.81 7.10 -9.81
N ASP A 109 9.57 6.19 -8.88
CA ASP A 109 8.53 6.34 -7.87
C ASP A 109 8.93 7.38 -6.82
N PHE A 110 7.95 8.01 -6.17
CA PHE A 110 8.22 9.01 -5.11
C PHE A 110 9.07 8.44 -3.95
N ALA A 111 8.99 7.14 -3.71
CA ALA A 111 9.74 6.46 -2.66
C ALA A 111 11.22 6.20 -3.02
N SER A 112 11.56 6.25 -4.32
CA SER A 112 12.93 5.99 -4.81
C SER A 112 13.79 7.23 -4.84
N VAL A 113 13.27 8.39 -4.40
CA VAL A 113 14.00 9.66 -4.37
C VAL A 113 13.82 10.39 -3.03
N GLU A 114 14.83 11.17 -2.66
CA GLU A 114 14.84 12.06 -1.51
C GLU A 114 15.17 13.49 -1.95
N LYS A 115 14.53 14.49 -1.33
CA LYS A 115 14.84 15.90 -1.60
C LYS A 115 16.24 16.26 -1.09
N LEU A 116 17.00 16.92 -1.94
CA LEU A 116 18.22 17.62 -1.54
C LEU A 116 17.78 19.04 -1.16
N GLY A 117 17.57 19.26 0.14
CA GLY A 117 17.09 20.53 0.68
C GLY A 117 17.99 21.73 0.41
#